data_AF-A0AA36CA52-F1
#
_entry.id   AF-A0AA36CA52-F1
#
_cell.length_a   1.000
_cell.length_b   1.000
_cell.length_c   1.000
_cell.angle_alpha   90.00
_cell.angle_beta   90.00
_cell.angle_gamma   90.00
#
_symmetry.space_group_name_H-M   'P 1'
#
loop_
_entity.id
_entity.type
_entity.pdbx_description
1 polymer ?
#
loop_
_entity_poly.entity_id
_entity_poly.type
_entity_poly.pdbx_seq_one_letter_code
_entity_poly.pdbx_strand_id
1 'polypeptide(L)'
;MLYMSCMVLGGIYLLVVFGQKPDKNISMSTTRILYGTFAAVALVGVVVLGLLQQKSTGKKAAAVSHRMELMKTVRMLGTVDQWLIAIPSAFTGIENSFFSGVYSTALSLQKQLTINTNQLMAYNSIATGVGQLSGGLLFALLGKWSSRVGSSNGIGRGIAVHFAARGAKVTITGRSEAALYETRKECVAAGAPENDILALVGNLAEEEFMTKLVHDTVEKFGKLDFLINNAGVTDEDMCNKKPGFLTQDMQSYDYIFLINVRCVVFLSREATPHLEKTKGAIVNMSSIAASEIQAIAFPYYGMSKSALDSLTRSLALELIRKGIRVNGIK
;
A
#
# COMPACT_ATOMS: atom_id res chain seq x y z
N MET A 1 -14.37 4.00 -5.98
CA MET A 1 -14.54 5.02 -7.04
C MET A 1 -14.62 6.44 -6.50
N LEU A 2 -15.46 6.71 -5.49
CA LEU A 2 -15.64 8.05 -4.92
C LEU A 2 -14.34 8.67 -4.38
N TYR A 3 -13.63 7.98 -3.49
CA TYR A 3 -12.33 8.39 -2.95
C TYR A 3 -11.27 8.65 -4.04
N MET A 4 -11.22 7.77 -5.05
CA MET A 4 -10.29 7.88 -6.18
C MET A 4 -10.58 9.12 -7.04
N SER A 5 -11.86 9.45 -7.23
CA SER A 5 -12.30 10.67 -7.91
C SER A 5 -11.91 11.92 -7.11
N CYS A 6 -11.95 11.84 -5.79
CA CYS A 6 -11.50 12.92 -4.90
C CYS A 6 -9.98 13.16 -4.97
N MET A 7 -9.14 12.13 -5.13
CA MET A 7 -7.69 12.31 -5.33
C MET A 7 -7.39 13.03 -6.65
N VAL A 8 -8.12 12.72 -7.72
CA VAL A 8 -8.00 13.41 -9.01
C VAL A 8 -8.42 14.88 -8.88
N LEU A 9 -9.56 15.16 -8.24
CA LEU A 9 -10.03 16.52 -8.01
C LEU A 9 -9.10 17.32 -7.09
N GLY A 10 -8.54 16.70 -6.06
CA GLY A 10 -7.52 17.29 -5.18
C GLY A 10 -6.23 17.63 -5.93
N GLY A 11 -5.76 16.74 -6.81
CA GLY A 11 -4.61 17.00 -7.68
C GLY A 11 -4.85 18.17 -8.64
N ILE A 12 -6.03 18.24 -9.27
CA ILE A 12 -6.43 19.35 -10.15
C ILE A 12 -6.49 20.67 -9.37
N TYR A 13 -7.06 20.67 -8.16
CA TYR A 13 -7.11 21.85 -7.29
C TYR A 13 -5.70 22.36 -6.97
N LEU A 14 -4.78 21.47 -6.57
CA LEU A 14 -3.38 21.84 -6.31
C LEU A 14 -2.70 22.40 -7.57
N LEU A 15 -2.99 21.85 -8.76
CA LEU A 15 -2.45 22.35 -10.02
C LEU A 15 -2.94 23.77 -10.34
N VAL A 16 -4.22 24.06 -10.09
CA VAL A 16 -4.79 25.40 -10.27
C VAL A 16 -4.17 26.38 -9.26
N VAL A 17 -4.02 25.98 -8.00
CA VAL A 17 -3.50 26.85 -6.92
C VAL A 17 -2.00 27.14 -7.09
N PHE A 18 -1.19 26.14 -7.45
CA PHE A 18 0.25 26.28 -7.64
C PHE A 18 0.66 26.65 -9.07
N GLY A 19 -0.27 26.57 -10.03
CA GLY A 19 -0.01 26.92 -11.43
C GLY A 19 -0.05 28.42 -11.72
N GLN A 20 -0.49 29.27 -10.78
CA GLN A 20 -0.71 30.69 -11.07
C GLN A 20 0.57 31.54 -11.10
N LYS A 21 1.70 31.09 -10.53
CA LYS A 21 3.01 31.78 -10.67
C LYS A 21 4.21 30.81 -10.59
N PRO A 22 5.26 30.99 -11.41
CA PRO A 22 6.50 30.21 -11.36
C PRO A 22 7.44 30.61 -10.21
N ASP A 23 6.90 31.20 -9.14
CA ASP A 23 7.72 31.66 -8.02
C ASP A 23 8.10 30.49 -7.11
N LYS A 24 9.38 30.41 -6.74
CA LYS A 24 9.93 29.32 -5.91
C LYS A 24 9.41 29.34 -4.47
N ASN A 25 8.81 30.45 -4.04
CA ASN A 25 8.27 30.63 -2.70
C ASN A 25 6.74 30.61 -2.72
N ILE A 26 6.15 29.88 -1.77
CA ILE A 26 4.70 29.87 -1.57
C ILE A 26 4.27 31.26 -1.08
N SER A 27 3.51 31.98 -1.90
CA SER A 27 3.05 33.32 -1.53
C SER A 27 2.09 33.26 -0.32
N MET A 28 2.10 34.29 0.53
CA MET A 28 1.16 34.39 1.66
C MET A 28 -0.32 34.33 1.22
N SER A 29 -0.63 34.77 0.00
CA SER A 29 -1.97 34.63 -0.59
C SER A 29 -2.30 33.16 -0.91
N THR A 30 -1.36 32.39 -1.45
CA THR A 30 -1.52 30.95 -1.71
C THR A 30 -1.75 30.20 -0.39
N THR A 31 -0.98 30.53 0.63
CA THR A 31 -1.12 29.98 1.98
C THR A 31 -2.51 30.28 2.56
N ARG A 32 -2.98 31.53 2.46
CA ARG A 32 -4.34 31.90 2.91
C ARG A 32 -5.45 31.19 2.14
N ILE A 33 -5.28 30.96 0.83
CA ILE A 33 -6.26 30.21 0.02
C ILE A 33 -6.31 28.75 0.43
N LEU A 34 -5.16 28.09 0.62
CA LEU A 34 -5.11 26.70 1.10
C LEU A 34 -5.76 26.58 2.48
N TYR A 35 -5.30 27.36 3.47
CA TYR A 35 -5.84 27.29 4.83
C TYR A 35 -7.30 27.73 4.90
N GLY A 36 -7.72 28.72 4.11
CA GLY A 36 -9.11 29.14 4.01
C GLY A 36 -10.01 28.07 3.40
N THR A 37 -9.54 27.36 2.37
CA THR A 37 -10.28 26.24 1.76
C THR A 37 -10.36 25.07 2.73
N PHE A 38 -9.26 24.70 3.39
CA PHE A 38 -9.25 23.66 4.42
C PHE A 38 -10.18 24.00 5.59
N ALA A 39 -10.16 25.25 6.08
CA ALA A 39 -11.04 25.70 7.15
C ALA A 39 -12.51 25.67 6.73
N ALA A 40 -12.85 26.13 5.53
CA ALA A 40 -14.22 26.10 5.01
C ALA A 40 -14.75 24.67 4.86
N VAL A 41 -13.94 23.77 4.28
CA VAL A 41 -14.30 22.36 4.11
C VAL A 41 -14.42 21.64 5.46
N ALA A 42 -13.53 21.92 6.40
CA ALA A 42 -13.63 21.39 7.77
C ALA A 42 -14.89 21.87 8.48
N LEU A 43 -15.27 23.14 8.33
CA LEU A 43 -16.47 23.71 8.93
C LEU A 43 -17.74 23.09 8.35
N VAL A 44 -17.77 22.86 7.02
CA VAL A 44 -18.84 22.11 6.35
C VAL A 44 -18.88 20.67 6.87
N GLY A 45 -17.73 20.02 7.06
CA GLY A 45 -17.63 18.67 7.64
C GLY A 45 -18.20 18.59 9.06
N VAL A 46 -17.93 19.58 9.91
CA VAL A 46 -18.49 19.66 11.28
C VAL A 46 -20.00 19.85 11.26
N VAL A 47 -20.52 20.70 10.37
CA VAL A 47 -21.98 20.90 10.21
C VAL A 47 -22.65 19.62 9.73
N VAL A 48 -22.04 18.94 8.75
CA VAL A 48 -22.48 17.64 8.22
C VAL A 48 -22.51 16.56 9.31
N LEU A 49 -21.46 16.46 10.13
CA LEU A 49 -21.41 15.52 11.26
C LEU A 49 -22.44 15.86 12.35
N GLY A 50 -22.70 17.15 12.57
CA GLY A 50 -23.76 17.60 13.49
C GLY A 50 -25.16 17.21 13.02
N LEU A 51 -25.40 17.16 11.70
CA LEU A 51 -26.68 16.75 11.10
C LEU A 51 -26.88 15.22 11.07
N LEU A 52 -25.82 14.44 11.25
CA LEU A 52 -25.84 12.96 11.22
C LEU A 52 -26.31 12.31 12.53
N GLN A 53 -26.68 13.07 13.57
CA GLN A 53 -27.26 12.49 14.79
C GLN A 53 -28.75 12.11 14.57
N GLN A 54 -29.02 11.05 13.81
CA GLN A 54 -30.34 10.39 13.84
C GLN A 54 -30.26 8.85 13.92
N LYS A 55 -31.24 8.33 14.68
CA LYS A 55 -31.34 6.98 15.27
C LYS A 55 -31.33 5.83 14.25
N SER A 56 -30.48 4.85 14.55
CA SER A 56 -30.49 3.51 13.95
C SER A 56 -31.82 2.80 14.16
N THR A 57 -32.46 2.34 13.07
CA THR A 57 -33.52 1.32 13.13
C THR A 57 -33.13 0.14 12.24
N GLY A 58 -33.11 -1.04 12.85
CA GLY A 58 -32.67 -2.28 12.22
C GLY A 58 -33.71 -2.87 11.26
N LYS A 59 -33.22 -3.43 10.15
CA LYS A 59 -33.95 -4.47 9.40
C LYS A 59 -33.00 -5.54 8.87
N LYS A 60 -33.49 -6.79 8.91
CA LYS A 60 -32.83 -8.02 8.46
C LYS A 60 -32.70 -8.08 6.94
N ALA A 61 -31.58 -8.63 6.47
CA ALA A 61 -31.29 -8.82 5.05
C ALA A 61 -31.99 -10.07 4.47
N ALA A 62 -32.51 -9.94 3.25
CA ALA A 62 -32.96 -11.05 2.40
C ALA A 62 -32.11 -11.07 1.12
N ALA A 63 -31.97 -12.25 0.51
CA ALA A 63 -31.07 -12.52 -0.62
C ALA A 63 -31.33 -11.59 -1.82
N VAL A 64 -30.27 -10.98 -2.37
CA VAL A 64 -30.32 -9.92 -3.39
C VAL A 64 -29.72 -10.42 -4.70
N SER A 65 -30.42 -10.18 -5.81
CA SER A 65 -29.95 -10.41 -7.18
C SER A 65 -28.95 -9.32 -7.61
N HIS A 66 -27.84 -9.70 -8.25
CA HIS A 66 -26.74 -8.79 -8.68
C HIS A 66 -27.19 -7.56 -9.49
N ARG A 67 -28.26 -7.66 -10.28
CA ARG A 67 -28.82 -6.52 -11.04
C ARG A 67 -29.49 -5.49 -10.12
N MET A 68 -30.11 -5.97 -9.05
CA MET A 68 -30.74 -5.15 -8.03
C MET A 68 -29.69 -4.48 -7.15
N GLU A 69 -28.54 -5.12 -6.97
CA GLU A 69 -27.39 -4.59 -6.24
C GLU A 69 -26.71 -3.45 -6.99
N LEU A 70 -26.45 -3.61 -8.30
CA LEU A 70 -25.93 -2.53 -9.14
C LEU A 70 -26.85 -1.30 -9.17
N MET A 71 -28.16 -1.52 -9.32
CA MET A 71 -29.16 -0.45 -9.29
C MET A 71 -29.25 0.21 -7.91
N LYS A 72 -29.17 -0.56 -6.82
CA LYS A 72 -29.11 -0.03 -5.46
C LYS A 72 -27.83 0.76 -5.23
N THR A 73 -26.68 0.32 -5.72
CA THR A 73 -25.40 1.04 -5.65
C THR A 73 -25.45 2.37 -6.39
N VAL A 74 -26.00 2.40 -7.62
CA VAL A 74 -26.19 3.66 -8.37
C VAL A 74 -27.18 4.60 -7.67
N ARG A 75 -28.26 4.07 -7.10
CA ARG A 75 -29.21 4.86 -6.30
C ARG A 75 -28.59 5.36 -5.00
N MET A 76 -27.69 4.57 -4.39
CA MET A 76 -26.96 4.93 -3.19
C MET A 76 -26.02 6.11 -3.46
N LEU A 77 -25.32 6.14 -4.61
CA LEU A 77 -24.41 7.23 -4.98
C LEU A 77 -25.07 8.62 -5.01
N GLY A 78 -26.40 8.69 -5.11
CA GLY A 78 -27.16 9.95 -5.04
C GLY A 78 -27.78 10.27 -3.68
N THR A 79 -27.59 9.42 -2.65
CA THR A 79 -28.18 9.66 -1.33
C THR A 79 -27.40 10.70 -0.55
N VAL A 80 -28.10 11.42 0.33
CA VAL A 80 -27.51 12.40 1.24
C VAL A 80 -26.37 11.75 2.03
N ASP A 81 -26.56 10.54 2.57
CA ASP A 81 -25.53 9.80 3.31
C ASP A 81 -24.23 9.56 2.52
N GLN A 82 -24.31 9.32 1.21
CA GLN A 82 -23.13 9.14 0.35
C GLN A 82 -22.40 10.46 0.09
N TRP A 83 -23.11 11.58 -0.04
CA TRP A 83 -22.51 12.91 -0.09
C TRP A 83 -21.84 13.29 1.24
N LEU A 84 -22.43 12.88 2.37
CA LEU A 84 -21.86 13.12 3.70
C LEU A 84 -20.58 12.30 3.96
N ILE A 85 -20.39 11.16 3.26
CA ILE A 85 -19.13 10.38 3.26
C ILE A 85 -18.14 10.92 2.21
N ALA A 86 -18.63 11.42 1.08
CA ALA A 86 -17.82 11.99 0.01
C ALA A 86 -16.98 13.18 0.47
N ILE A 87 -17.54 14.06 1.31
CA ILE A 87 -16.90 15.31 1.73
C ILE A 87 -15.72 15.06 2.70
N PRO A 88 -15.85 14.26 3.78
CA PRO A 88 -14.71 13.84 4.59
C PRO A 88 -13.68 13.02 3.79
N SER A 89 -14.13 12.16 2.88
CA SER A 89 -13.23 11.40 1.99
C SER A 89 -12.46 12.31 1.03
N ALA A 90 -13.06 13.42 0.59
CA ALA A 90 -12.40 14.45 -0.20
C ALA A 90 -11.37 15.21 0.64
N PHE A 91 -11.68 15.54 1.89
CA PHE A 91 -10.73 16.11 2.84
C PHE A 91 -9.53 15.19 3.04
N THR A 92 -9.75 13.90 3.36
CA THR A 92 -8.68 12.90 3.51
C THR A 92 -7.90 12.68 2.21
N GLY A 93 -8.56 12.72 1.05
CA GLY A 93 -7.88 12.63 -0.25
C GLY A 93 -6.97 13.82 -0.54
N ILE A 94 -7.39 15.05 -0.19
CA ILE A 94 -6.57 16.26 -0.30
C ILE A 94 -5.44 16.24 0.73
N GLU A 95 -5.72 15.84 1.97
CA GLU A 95 -4.75 15.73 3.06
C GLU A 95 -3.69 14.66 2.77
N ASN A 96 -4.09 13.47 2.31
CA ASN A 96 -3.15 12.44 1.86
C ASN A 96 -2.32 12.92 0.67
N SER A 97 -2.94 13.57 -0.33
CA SER A 97 -2.19 14.14 -1.46
C SER A 97 -1.18 15.20 -1.00
N PHE A 98 -1.52 15.96 0.04
CA PHE A 98 -0.63 16.91 0.67
C PHE A 98 0.50 16.19 1.43
N PHE A 99 0.23 15.22 2.32
CA PHE A 99 1.29 14.59 3.10
C PHE A 99 2.14 13.56 2.34
N SER A 100 1.55 12.77 1.44
CA SER A 100 2.27 11.78 0.62
C SER A 100 3.02 12.43 -0.55
N GLY A 101 2.59 13.60 -1.01
CA GLY A 101 3.23 14.35 -2.10
C GLY A 101 4.18 15.47 -1.63
N VAL A 102 3.78 16.24 -0.61
CA VAL A 102 4.50 17.45 -0.15
C VAL A 102 5.59 17.11 0.85
N TYR A 103 5.41 16.16 1.76
CA TYR A 103 6.35 16.06 2.90
C TYR A 103 7.62 15.26 2.59
N SER A 104 7.54 14.12 1.89
CA SER A 104 8.72 13.27 1.64
C SER A 104 9.58 13.72 0.45
N THR A 105 8.99 14.39 -0.55
CA THR A 105 9.70 14.79 -1.77
C THR A 105 10.16 16.25 -1.72
N ALA A 106 9.45 17.14 -1.04
CA ALA A 106 9.77 18.57 -1.09
C ALA A 106 11.01 18.94 -0.26
N LEU A 107 11.22 18.41 0.95
CA LEU A 107 12.26 18.95 1.84
C LEU A 107 13.70 18.62 1.45
N SER A 108 13.97 17.48 0.80
CA SER A 108 15.35 17.13 0.37
C SER A 108 15.69 17.60 -1.06
N LEU A 109 14.71 17.64 -1.98
CA LEU A 109 14.91 18.07 -3.37
C LEU A 109 14.75 19.59 -3.57
N GLN A 110 14.08 20.31 -2.65
CA GLN A 110 13.83 21.76 -2.75
C GLN A 110 15.11 22.59 -2.94
N LYS A 111 16.26 22.11 -2.46
CA LYS A 111 17.52 22.87 -2.56
C LYS A 111 18.34 22.58 -3.82
N GLN A 112 18.08 21.48 -4.54
CA GLN A 112 18.99 21.02 -5.60
C GLN A 112 18.43 21.18 -7.02
N LEU A 113 17.11 21.19 -7.22
CA LEU A 113 16.52 21.24 -8.55
C LEU A 113 15.79 22.56 -8.78
N THR A 114 16.25 23.35 -9.74
CA THR A 114 15.71 24.66 -10.17
C THR A 114 14.34 24.58 -10.88
N ILE A 115 13.55 23.52 -10.65
CA ILE A 115 12.29 23.22 -11.35
C ILE A 115 11.09 23.67 -10.49
N ASN A 116 9.95 24.02 -11.10
CA ASN A 116 8.70 24.31 -10.40
C ASN A 116 8.07 23.04 -9.80
N THR A 117 8.60 22.62 -8.65
CA THR A 117 8.29 21.36 -7.96
C THR A 117 6.81 21.23 -7.58
N ASN A 118 6.12 22.34 -7.31
CA ASN A 118 4.70 22.32 -6.92
C ASN A 118 3.79 21.81 -8.05
N GLN A 119 4.10 22.17 -9.30
CA GLN A 119 3.37 21.66 -10.47
C GLN A 119 3.66 20.17 -10.70
N LEU A 120 4.93 19.76 -10.57
CA LEU A 120 5.34 18.36 -10.71
C LEU A 120 4.63 17.45 -9.69
N MET A 121 4.43 17.94 -8.46
CA MET A 121 3.69 17.24 -7.42
C MET A 121 2.20 17.09 -7.75
N ALA A 122 1.57 18.13 -8.31
CA ALA A 122 0.18 18.05 -8.74
C ALA A 122 0.00 17.04 -9.88
N TYR A 123 0.92 17.00 -10.84
CA TYR A 123 0.94 15.97 -11.90
C TYR A 123 1.11 14.55 -11.35
N ASN A 124 1.98 14.37 -10.35
CA ASN A 124 2.18 13.06 -9.73
C ASN A 124 0.91 12.53 -9.03
N SER A 125 0.18 13.40 -8.33
CA SER A 125 -1.08 13.03 -7.67
C SER A 125 -2.17 12.65 -8.68
N ILE A 126 -2.28 13.38 -9.79
CA ILE A 126 -3.20 13.06 -10.89
C ILE A 126 -2.84 11.70 -11.52
N ALA A 127 -1.55 11.49 -11.83
CA ALA A 127 -1.08 10.24 -12.41
C ALA A 127 -1.32 9.03 -11.48
N THR A 128 -1.13 9.21 -10.18
CA THR A 128 -1.40 8.19 -9.16
C THR A 128 -2.89 7.82 -9.13
N GLY A 129 -3.80 8.81 -9.11
CA GLY A 129 -5.25 8.56 -9.11
C GLY A 129 -5.73 7.84 -10.38
N VAL A 130 -5.21 8.22 -11.56
CA VAL A 130 -5.53 7.54 -12.83
C VAL A 130 -4.97 6.11 -12.86
N GLY A 131 -3.76 5.91 -12.33
CA GLY A 131 -3.13 4.60 -12.25
C GLY A 131 -3.90 3.61 -11.36
N GLN A 132 -4.42 4.08 -10.22
CA GLN A 132 -5.22 3.25 -9.33
C GLN A 132 -6.59 2.88 -9.91
N LEU A 133 -7.25 3.80 -10.62
CA LEU A 133 -8.52 3.53 -11.31
C LEU A 133 -8.36 2.50 -12.44
N SER A 134 -7.32 2.66 -13.26
CA SER A 134 -7.02 1.74 -14.36
C SER A 134 -6.58 0.36 -13.86
N GLY A 135 -5.72 0.31 -12.85
CA GLY A 135 -5.32 -0.93 -12.18
C GLY A 135 -6.51 -1.67 -11.56
N GLY A 136 -7.36 -0.97 -10.80
CA GLY A 136 -8.55 -1.58 -10.19
C GLY A 136 -9.53 -2.16 -11.21
N LEU A 137 -9.74 -1.47 -12.34
CA LEU A 137 -10.59 -1.96 -13.43
C LEU A 137 -9.97 -3.19 -14.12
N LEU A 138 -8.66 -3.18 -14.34
CA LEU A 138 -7.94 -4.29 -14.97
C LEU A 138 -7.93 -5.54 -14.07
N PHE A 139 -7.72 -5.37 -12.77
CA PHE A 139 -7.77 -6.46 -11.78
C PHE A 139 -9.18 -7.04 -11.64
N ALA A 140 -10.22 -6.21 -11.67
CA ALA A 140 -11.61 -6.66 -11.62
C ALA A 140 -12.02 -7.49 -12.85
N LEU A 141 -11.42 -7.21 -14.01
CA LEU A 141 -11.73 -7.92 -15.26
C LEU A 141 -10.91 -9.21 -15.45
N LEU A 142 -9.71 -9.31 -14.84
CA LEU A 142 -8.76 -10.39 -15.11
C LEU A 142 -8.40 -11.25 -13.90
N GLY A 143 -8.71 -10.83 -12.67
CA GLY A 143 -8.23 -11.48 -11.46
C GLY A 143 -9.13 -12.59 -10.92
N LYS A 144 -8.64 -13.84 -10.87
CA LYS A 144 -9.12 -14.83 -9.89
C LYS A 144 -8.46 -14.53 -8.55
N TRP A 145 -9.23 -14.01 -7.60
CA TRP A 145 -8.75 -13.67 -6.26
C TRP A 145 -8.41 -14.94 -5.46
N SER A 146 -7.18 -15.01 -4.94
CA SER A 146 -6.71 -16.06 -4.02
C SER A 146 -6.04 -15.38 -2.83
N SER A 147 -6.63 -15.53 -1.65
CA SER A 147 -6.32 -14.81 -0.40
C SER A 147 -5.05 -15.27 0.34
N ARG A 148 -4.03 -15.81 -0.35
CA ARG A 148 -2.78 -16.26 0.30
C ARG A 148 -1.57 -15.52 -0.25
N VAL A 149 -0.87 -14.78 0.62
CA VAL A 149 0.24 -13.89 0.24
C VAL A 149 1.58 -14.41 0.77
N GLY A 150 2.44 -14.86 -0.14
CA GLY A 150 3.83 -15.30 0.07
C GLY A 150 4.45 -15.70 -1.28
N SER A 151 5.77 -15.84 -1.43
CA SER A 151 6.32 -16.20 -2.77
C SER A 151 5.95 -17.62 -3.24
N SER A 152 5.39 -18.43 -2.35
CA SER A 152 4.83 -19.75 -2.67
C SER A 152 3.44 -19.71 -3.33
N ASN A 153 2.72 -18.57 -3.34
CA ASN A 153 1.36 -18.46 -3.87
C ASN A 153 1.00 -17.00 -4.30
N GLY A 154 -0.12 -16.81 -5.00
CA GLY A 154 -0.70 -15.48 -5.25
C GLY A 154 0.28 -14.47 -5.89
N ILE A 155 0.29 -13.24 -5.39
CA ILE A 155 1.13 -12.14 -5.90
C ILE A 155 2.61 -12.49 -5.85
N GLY A 156 3.08 -13.12 -4.77
CA GLY A 156 4.49 -13.46 -4.61
C GLY A 156 4.98 -14.48 -5.62
N ARG A 157 4.15 -15.47 -5.98
CA ARG A 157 4.44 -16.41 -7.06
C ARG A 157 4.55 -15.69 -8.41
N GLY A 158 3.59 -14.83 -8.73
CA GLY A 158 3.60 -14.05 -9.97
C GLY A 158 4.86 -13.18 -10.10
N ILE A 159 5.27 -12.54 -9.01
CA ILE A 159 6.53 -11.77 -8.96
C ILE A 159 7.73 -12.69 -9.23
N ALA A 160 7.83 -13.83 -8.54
CA ALA A 160 8.96 -14.76 -8.71
C ALA A 160 9.09 -15.24 -10.16
N VAL A 161 7.98 -15.68 -10.78
CA VAL A 161 7.93 -16.13 -12.17
C VAL A 161 8.31 -15.00 -13.12
N HIS A 162 7.84 -13.78 -12.88
CA HIS A 162 8.13 -12.62 -13.74
C HIS A 162 9.60 -12.20 -13.72
N PHE A 163 10.24 -12.27 -12.54
CA PHE A 163 11.67 -12.02 -12.37
C PHE A 163 12.50 -13.16 -12.98
N ALA A 164 12.10 -14.42 -12.74
CA ALA A 164 12.74 -15.60 -13.32
C ALA A 164 12.73 -15.56 -14.86
N ALA A 165 11.61 -15.20 -15.48
CA ALA A 165 11.46 -15.01 -16.93
C ALA A 165 12.42 -13.96 -17.52
N ARG A 166 12.95 -13.05 -16.69
CA ARG A 166 13.90 -11.99 -17.09
C ARG A 166 15.35 -12.36 -16.78
N GLY A 167 15.62 -13.62 -16.44
CA GLY A 167 16.95 -14.11 -16.10
C GLY A 167 17.44 -13.69 -14.71
N ALA A 168 16.54 -13.25 -13.83
CA ALA A 168 16.91 -13.00 -12.44
C ALA A 168 17.09 -14.31 -11.68
N LYS A 169 18.09 -14.33 -10.79
CA LYS A 169 18.25 -15.40 -9.79
C LYS A 169 17.31 -15.12 -8.62
N VAL A 170 16.43 -16.05 -8.31
CA VAL A 170 15.32 -15.84 -7.39
C VAL A 170 15.38 -16.78 -6.21
N THR A 171 15.30 -16.23 -4.99
CA THR A 171 14.98 -17.01 -3.81
C THR A 171 13.47 -16.95 -3.56
N ILE A 172 12.84 -18.10 -3.43
CA ILE A 172 11.43 -18.25 -3.05
C ILE A 172 11.32 -18.92 -1.67
N THR A 173 10.44 -18.40 -0.84
CA THR A 173 10.16 -18.90 0.51
C THR A 173 8.67 -18.93 0.86
N GLY A 174 8.34 -19.82 1.79
CA GLY A 174 6.99 -20.07 2.28
C GLY A 174 6.94 -21.30 3.18
N ARG A 175 5.80 -21.48 3.85
CA ARG A 175 5.58 -22.59 4.80
C ARG A 175 5.22 -23.91 4.13
N SER A 176 4.67 -23.88 2.91
CA SER A 176 4.23 -25.07 2.19
C SER A 176 5.26 -25.45 1.14
N GLU A 177 5.91 -26.58 1.36
CA GLU A 177 6.86 -27.17 0.40
C GLU A 177 6.20 -27.44 -0.95
N ALA A 178 5.00 -28.03 -0.96
CA ALA A 178 4.25 -28.28 -2.19
C ALA A 178 3.98 -26.99 -2.98
N ALA A 179 3.56 -25.92 -2.30
CA ALA A 179 3.31 -24.64 -2.97
C ALA A 179 4.60 -24.00 -3.51
N LEU A 180 5.72 -24.13 -2.81
CA LEU A 180 7.03 -23.69 -3.29
C LEU A 180 7.51 -24.49 -4.50
N TYR A 181 7.28 -25.80 -4.50
CA TYR A 181 7.62 -26.67 -5.62
C TYR A 181 6.86 -26.26 -6.89
N GLU A 182 5.58 -25.94 -6.78
CA GLU A 182 4.80 -25.43 -7.91
C GLU A 182 5.29 -24.04 -8.38
N THR A 183 5.58 -23.10 -7.47
CA THR A 183 6.23 -21.83 -7.87
C THR A 183 7.54 -22.08 -8.61
N ARG A 184 8.38 -23.00 -8.10
CA ARG A 184 9.67 -23.33 -8.74
C ARG A 184 9.47 -23.87 -10.16
N LYS A 185 8.52 -24.78 -10.36
CA LYS A 185 8.18 -25.29 -11.69
C LYS A 185 7.74 -24.18 -12.64
N GLU A 186 6.88 -23.27 -12.17
CA GLU A 186 6.43 -22.14 -12.99
C GLU A 186 7.58 -21.21 -13.38
N CYS A 187 8.54 -20.96 -12.48
CA CYS A 187 9.75 -20.20 -12.80
C CYS A 187 10.61 -20.90 -13.87
N VAL A 188 10.78 -22.22 -13.77
CA VAL A 188 11.52 -23.01 -14.78
C VAL A 188 10.79 -23.01 -16.12
N ALA A 189 9.46 -23.18 -16.11
CA ALA A 189 8.63 -23.11 -17.31
C ALA A 189 8.66 -21.72 -17.97
N ALA A 190 8.89 -20.67 -17.19
CA ALA A 190 9.14 -19.30 -17.66
C ALA A 190 10.54 -19.09 -18.27
N GLY A 191 11.40 -20.10 -18.29
CA GLY A 191 12.72 -20.08 -18.94
C GLY A 191 13.90 -19.87 -18.01
N ALA A 192 13.70 -19.85 -16.69
CA ALA A 192 14.81 -19.75 -15.75
C ALA A 192 15.54 -21.10 -15.56
N PRO A 193 16.89 -21.12 -15.52
CA PRO A 193 17.63 -22.31 -15.14
C PRO A 193 17.27 -22.76 -13.72
N GLU A 194 17.17 -24.06 -13.49
CA GLU A 194 16.84 -24.60 -12.15
C GLU A 194 17.82 -24.16 -11.06
N ASN A 195 19.09 -23.94 -11.42
CA ASN A 195 20.14 -23.52 -10.50
C ASN A 195 20.03 -22.03 -10.09
N ASP A 196 19.26 -21.25 -10.83
CA ASP A 196 18.99 -19.84 -10.54
C ASP A 196 17.75 -19.66 -9.64
N ILE A 197 17.16 -20.76 -9.17
CA ILE A 197 16.02 -20.74 -8.25
C ILE A 197 16.40 -21.44 -6.94
N LEU A 198 16.42 -20.68 -5.85
CA LEU A 198 16.63 -21.19 -4.50
C LEU A 198 15.29 -21.26 -3.77
N ALA A 199 14.83 -22.45 -3.38
CA ALA A 199 13.60 -22.62 -2.61
C ALA A 199 13.91 -22.94 -1.15
N LEU A 200 13.45 -22.10 -0.22
CA LEU A 200 13.65 -22.25 1.22
C LEU A 200 12.31 -22.36 1.95
N VAL A 201 12.01 -23.57 2.41
CA VAL A 201 10.83 -23.82 3.24
C VAL A 201 11.11 -23.31 4.65
N GLY A 202 10.20 -22.51 5.18
CA GLY A 202 10.27 -22.07 6.57
C GLY A 202 9.26 -21.00 6.93
N ASN A 203 9.39 -20.51 8.16
CA ASN A 203 8.42 -19.66 8.79
C ASN A 203 9.05 -18.31 9.12
N LEU A 204 8.50 -17.23 8.58
CA LEU A 204 9.02 -15.88 8.82
C LEU A 204 8.76 -15.39 10.26
N ALA A 205 7.94 -16.09 11.04
CA ALA A 205 7.82 -15.84 12.48
C ALA A 205 9.09 -16.18 13.27
N GLU A 206 10.04 -16.92 12.69
CA GLU A 206 11.27 -17.39 13.33
C GLU A 206 12.47 -16.56 12.85
N GLU A 207 13.19 -15.91 13.77
CA GLU A 207 14.31 -15.02 13.45
C GLU A 207 15.52 -15.78 12.89
N GLU A 208 15.74 -17.01 13.37
CA GLU A 208 16.77 -17.91 12.86
C GLU A 208 16.51 -18.22 11.38
N PHE A 209 15.25 -18.45 11.01
CA PHE A 209 14.88 -18.69 9.62
C PHE A 209 15.06 -17.44 8.76
N MET A 210 14.66 -16.26 9.25
CA MET A 210 14.85 -15.00 8.51
C MET A 210 16.34 -14.69 8.28
N THR A 211 17.19 -14.95 9.28
CA THR A 211 18.65 -14.84 9.15
C THR A 211 19.17 -15.79 8.07
N LYS A 212 18.79 -17.08 8.17
CA LYS A 212 19.17 -18.11 7.20
C LYS A 212 18.71 -17.79 5.78
N LEU A 213 17.51 -17.23 5.62
CA LEU A 213 16.94 -16.84 4.33
C LEU A 213 17.83 -15.83 3.59
N VAL A 214 18.27 -14.78 4.27
CA VAL A 214 19.16 -13.76 3.68
C VAL A 214 20.55 -14.35 3.44
N HIS A 215 21.10 -15.06 4.43
CA HIS A 215 22.40 -15.70 4.35
C HIS A 215 22.52 -16.63 3.14
N ASP A 216 21.63 -17.63 3.03
CA ASP A 216 21.70 -18.65 1.99
C ASP A 216 21.45 -18.07 0.59
N THR A 217 20.63 -17.01 0.49
CA THR A 217 20.43 -16.28 -0.76
C THR A 217 21.73 -15.66 -1.23
N VAL A 218 22.45 -14.98 -0.32
CA VAL A 218 23.71 -14.32 -0.63
C VAL A 218 24.81 -15.35 -0.87
N GLU A 219 24.87 -16.43 -0.11
CA GLU A 219 25.83 -17.52 -0.30
C GLU A 219 25.65 -18.17 -1.67
N LYS A 220 24.40 -18.47 -2.06
CA LYS A 220 24.09 -19.13 -3.33
C LYS A 220 24.39 -18.25 -4.55
N PHE A 221 24.05 -16.96 -4.48
CA PHE A 221 24.07 -16.07 -5.65
C PHE A 221 25.18 -15.01 -5.62
N GLY A 222 25.91 -14.89 -4.52
CA GLY A 222 27.02 -13.95 -4.30
C GLY A 222 26.60 -12.51 -4.02
N LYS A 223 25.31 -12.17 -4.18
CA LYS A 223 24.79 -10.81 -4.02
C LYS A 223 23.28 -10.81 -3.75
N LEU A 224 22.78 -9.65 -3.33
CA LEU A 224 21.37 -9.36 -3.20
C LEU A 224 21.06 -8.01 -3.85
N ASP A 225 20.28 -8.01 -4.93
CA ASP A 225 19.90 -6.78 -5.65
C ASP A 225 18.52 -6.27 -5.21
N PHE A 226 17.60 -7.18 -4.86
CA PHE A 226 16.22 -6.84 -4.52
C PHE A 226 15.72 -7.64 -3.31
N LEU A 227 15.07 -6.96 -2.37
CA LEU A 227 14.27 -7.57 -1.32
C LEU A 227 12.79 -7.22 -1.55
N ILE A 228 11.94 -8.23 -1.70
CA ILE A 228 10.49 -8.05 -1.85
C ILE A 228 9.79 -8.58 -0.60
N ASN A 229 9.42 -7.68 0.30
CA ASN A 229 8.64 -8.00 1.50
C ASN A 229 7.17 -8.18 1.13
N ASN A 230 6.87 -9.36 0.57
CA ASN A 230 5.53 -9.70 0.11
C ASN A 230 4.69 -10.47 1.15
N ALA A 231 5.32 -11.26 2.02
CA ALA A 231 4.56 -12.04 3.00
C ALA A 231 3.66 -11.14 3.85
N GLY A 232 2.40 -11.55 4.03
CA GLY A 232 1.45 -10.81 4.84
C GLY A 232 0.25 -11.66 5.22
N VAL A 233 -0.31 -11.36 6.38
CA VAL A 233 -1.49 -12.03 6.95
C VAL A 233 -2.57 -11.01 7.27
N THR A 234 -3.81 -11.47 7.19
CA THR A 234 -5.02 -10.72 7.53
C THR A 234 -5.74 -11.39 8.69
N ASP A 235 -6.79 -10.75 9.20
CA ASP A 235 -7.59 -11.27 10.30
C ASP A 235 -8.36 -12.56 9.93
N GLU A 236 -8.56 -12.84 8.64
CA GLU A 236 -9.14 -14.10 8.14
C GLU A 236 -8.21 -15.31 8.37
N ASP A 237 -6.91 -15.05 8.53
CA ASP A 237 -5.88 -16.05 8.76
C ASP A 237 -5.75 -16.44 10.25
N MET A 238 -6.56 -15.85 11.14
CA MET A 238 -6.43 -15.96 12.62
C MET A 238 -7.42 -16.95 13.25
N CYS A 239 -7.10 -17.39 14.48
CA CYS A 239 -7.82 -18.43 15.23
C CYS A 239 -9.32 -18.16 15.43
N ASN A 240 -9.71 -16.90 15.68
CA ASN A 240 -11.09 -16.56 16.03
C ASN A 240 -11.95 -16.16 14.81
N LYS A 241 -11.35 -15.90 13.64
CA LYS A 241 -12.01 -15.52 12.36
C LYS A 241 -13.16 -14.48 12.46
N LYS A 242 -13.17 -13.67 13.52
CA LYS A 242 -14.22 -12.70 13.82
C LYS A 242 -13.70 -11.29 13.57
N PRO A 243 -14.18 -10.60 12.53
CA PRO A 243 -13.79 -9.23 12.25
C PRO A 243 -14.32 -8.28 13.34
N GLY A 244 -13.51 -7.28 13.71
CA GLY A 244 -13.93 -6.17 14.56
C GLY A 244 -13.08 -5.98 15.83
N PHE A 245 -12.92 -4.72 16.23
CA PHE A 245 -12.07 -4.33 17.37
C PHE A 245 -12.39 -5.06 18.69
N LEU A 246 -13.67 -5.32 18.97
CA LEU A 246 -14.10 -5.98 20.21
C LEU A 246 -13.96 -7.51 20.17
N THR A 247 -13.81 -8.10 18.99
CA THR A 247 -13.77 -9.56 18.82
C THR A 247 -12.38 -10.10 18.59
N GLN A 248 -11.43 -9.24 18.24
CA GLN A 248 -10.04 -9.61 18.05
C GLN A 248 -9.28 -9.56 19.37
N ASP A 249 -8.42 -10.56 19.59
CA ASP A 249 -7.58 -10.66 20.78
C ASP A 249 -6.15 -10.16 20.51
N MET A 250 -5.40 -9.99 21.60
CA MET A 250 -4.01 -9.55 21.53
C MET A 250 -3.10 -10.57 20.82
N GLN A 251 -3.46 -11.86 20.83
CA GLN A 251 -2.72 -12.87 20.07
C GLN A 251 -2.82 -12.63 18.55
N SER A 252 -4.01 -12.26 18.06
CA SER A 252 -4.20 -11.86 16.66
C SER A 252 -3.40 -10.60 16.35
N TYR A 253 -3.43 -9.59 17.24
CA TYR A 253 -2.60 -8.39 17.11
C TYR A 253 -1.11 -8.73 16.99
N ASP A 254 -0.59 -9.53 17.92
CA ASP A 254 0.83 -9.89 18.00
C ASP A 254 1.27 -10.64 16.74
N TYR A 255 0.48 -11.61 16.27
CA TYR A 255 0.83 -12.38 15.07
C TYR A 255 0.75 -11.53 13.79
N ILE A 256 -0.23 -10.63 13.67
CA ILE A 256 -0.32 -9.70 12.54
C ILE A 256 0.88 -8.78 12.51
N PHE A 257 1.25 -8.19 13.64
CA PHE A 257 2.41 -7.31 13.73
C PHE A 257 3.73 -8.06 13.54
N LEU A 258 3.81 -9.30 14.03
CA LEU A 258 4.95 -10.17 13.81
C LEU A 258 5.21 -10.33 12.31
N ILE A 259 4.21 -10.78 11.55
CA ILE A 259 4.38 -11.07 10.12
C ILE A 259 4.43 -9.79 9.27
N ASN A 260 3.50 -8.85 9.46
CA ASN A 260 3.37 -7.69 8.57
C ASN A 260 4.38 -6.58 8.85
N VAL A 261 4.98 -6.54 10.04
CA VAL A 261 5.87 -5.45 10.46
C VAL A 261 7.22 -5.98 10.94
N ARG A 262 7.27 -6.82 11.98
CA ARG A 262 8.54 -7.27 12.58
C ARG A 262 9.39 -8.02 11.57
N CYS A 263 8.81 -8.94 10.79
CA CYS A 263 9.53 -9.63 9.72
C CYS A 263 10.13 -8.67 8.70
N VAL A 264 9.38 -7.63 8.30
CA VAL A 264 9.85 -6.63 7.33
C VAL A 264 11.03 -5.86 7.90
N VAL A 265 10.94 -5.41 9.16
CA VAL A 265 12.04 -4.71 9.84
C VAL A 265 13.28 -5.59 9.90
N PHE A 266 13.12 -6.85 10.32
CA PHE A 266 14.22 -7.80 10.46
C PHE A 266 14.90 -8.07 9.11
N LEU A 267 14.14 -8.50 8.10
CA LEU A 267 14.67 -8.80 6.77
C LEU A 267 15.30 -7.58 6.12
N SER A 268 14.71 -6.38 6.28
CA SER A 268 15.30 -5.14 5.73
C SER A 268 16.63 -4.82 6.39
N ARG A 269 16.74 -5.03 7.72
CA ARG A 269 17.99 -4.85 8.46
C ARG A 269 19.07 -5.83 7.98
N GLU A 270 18.75 -7.11 7.93
CA GLU A 270 19.68 -8.16 7.49
C GLU A 270 20.09 -7.99 6.02
N ALA A 271 19.18 -7.57 5.15
CA ALA A 271 19.47 -7.35 3.73
C ALA A 271 20.30 -6.09 3.45
N THR A 272 20.25 -5.07 4.32
CA THR A 272 20.84 -3.74 4.07
C THR A 272 22.34 -3.80 3.72
N PRO A 273 23.21 -4.51 4.47
CA PRO A 273 24.63 -4.61 4.14
C PRO A 273 24.91 -5.21 2.75
N HIS A 274 24.01 -6.09 2.27
CA HIS A 274 24.14 -6.73 0.96
C HIS A 274 23.60 -5.83 -0.16
N LEU A 275 22.47 -5.17 0.08
CA LEU A 275 21.87 -4.21 -0.85
C LEU A 275 22.73 -2.96 -1.05
N GLU A 276 23.51 -2.54 -0.03
CA GLU A 276 24.43 -1.41 -0.12
C GLU A 276 25.55 -1.65 -1.14
N LYS A 277 25.98 -2.91 -1.29
CA LYS A 277 27.01 -3.32 -2.26
C LYS A 277 26.51 -3.25 -3.70
N THR A 278 25.23 -3.56 -3.91
CA THR A 278 24.60 -3.62 -5.23
C THR A 278 23.87 -2.33 -5.63
N LYS A 279 23.70 -1.39 -4.69
CA LYS A 279 22.81 -0.22 -4.86
C LYS A 279 21.38 -0.66 -5.20
N GLY A 280 20.95 -1.71 -4.49
CA GLY A 280 19.72 -2.44 -4.73
C GLY A 280 18.44 -1.72 -4.29
N ALA A 281 17.35 -2.48 -4.17
CA ALA A 281 16.07 -1.93 -3.73
C ALA A 281 15.26 -2.87 -2.81
N ILE A 282 14.47 -2.26 -1.93
CA ILE A 282 13.47 -2.92 -1.10
C ILE A 282 12.08 -2.51 -1.60
N VAL A 283 11.19 -3.48 -1.78
CA VAL A 283 9.77 -3.26 -2.10
C VAL A 283 8.91 -3.89 -1.03
N ASN A 284 8.07 -3.09 -0.38
CA ASN A 284 7.15 -3.54 0.66
C ASN A 284 5.73 -3.64 0.09
N MET A 285 5.07 -4.77 0.30
CA MET A 285 3.66 -4.95 -0.08
C MET A 285 2.76 -4.41 1.04
N SER A 286 2.27 -3.19 0.84
CA SER A 286 1.31 -2.52 1.70
C SER A 286 -0.14 -2.91 1.32
N SER A 287 -1.11 -2.05 1.59
CA SER A 287 -2.52 -2.24 1.27
C SER A 287 -3.23 -0.90 1.25
N ILE A 288 -4.31 -0.79 0.46
CA ILE A 288 -5.28 0.31 0.59
C ILE A 288 -5.84 0.45 2.02
N ALA A 289 -5.88 -0.64 2.78
CA ALA A 289 -6.30 -0.66 4.19
C ALA A 289 -5.38 0.15 5.11
N ALA A 290 -4.17 0.51 4.66
CA ALA A 290 -3.27 1.40 5.40
C ALA A 290 -3.76 2.86 5.47
N SER A 291 -4.59 3.27 4.51
CA SER A 291 -5.00 4.67 4.31
C SER A 291 -6.51 4.90 4.22
N GLU A 292 -7.31 3.87 3.94
CA GLU A 292 -8.75 4.01 3.80
C GLU A 292 -9.51 3.50 5.04
N ILE A 293 -10.51 4.26 5.50
CA ILE A 293 -11.44 3.97 6.62
C ILE A 293 -12.44 2.86 6.24
N GLN A 294 -12.05 1.88 5.42
CA GLN A 294 -12.94 0.80 4.98
C GLN A 294 -12.86 -0.45 5.86
N ALA A 295 -11.85 -0.55 6.72
CA ALA A 295 -11.64 -1.71 7.58
C ALA A 295 -12.35 -1.59 8.93
N ILE A 296 -13.67 -1.31 8.96
CA ILE A 296 -14.48 -1.52 10.20
C ILE A 296 -14.27 -2.96 10.72
N ALA A 297 -13.97 -3.89 9.81
CA ALA A 297 -13.73 -5.29 10.09
C ALA A 297 -12.30 -5.64 10.59
N PHE A 298 -11.27 -4.83 10.29
CA PHE A 298 -9.86 -5.30 10.30
C PHE A 298 -8.87 -4.27 10.89
N PRO A 299 -9.06 -3.82 12.14
CA PRO A 299 -8.27 -2.73 12.73
C PRO A 299 -6.77 -3.07 12.86
N TYR A 300 -6.41 -4.28 13.26
CA TYR A 300 -5.01 -4.66 13.46
C TYR A 300 -4.27 -4.80 12.13
N TYR A 301 -4.91 -5.39 11.12
CA TYR A 301 -4.36 -5.45 9.77
C TYR A 301 -4.13 -4.04 9.19
N GLY A 302 -5.15 -3.17 9.22
CA GLY A 302 -5.04 -1.80 8.74
C GLY A 302 -3.90 -1.05 9.43
N MET A 303 -3.86 -1.09 10.77
CA MET A 303 -2.79 -0.48 11.56
C MET A 303 -1.40 -1.04 11.21
N SER A 304 -1.26 -2.35 11.00
CA SER A 304 0.02 -2.97 10.62
C SER A 304 0.50 -2.47 9.25
N LYS A 305 -0.41 -2.25 8.30
CA LYS A 305 -0.08 -1.71 6.97
C LYS A 305 0.19 -0.21 7.01
N SER A 306 -0.46 0.55 7.89
CA SER A 306 -0.09 1.95 8.16
C SER A 306 1.31 2.06 8.79
N ALA A 307 1.65 1.15 9.72
CA ALA A 307 3.00 1.07 10.28
C ALA A 307 4.04 0.73 9.21
N LEU A 308 3.74 -0.21 8.32
CA LEU A 308 4.59 -0.56 7.18
C LEU A 308 4.79 0.61 6.21
N ASP A 309 3.74 1.38 5.91
CA ASP A 309 3.84 2.60 5.11
C ASP A 309 4.78 3.63 5.75
N SER A 310 4.67 3.82 7.06
CA SER A 310 5.56 4.72 7.80
C SER A 310 7.00 4.24 7.79
N LEU A 311 7.24 2.95 8.04
CA LEU A 311 8.56 2.33 7.96
C LEU A 311 9.19 2.50 6.58
N THR A 312 8.41 2.28 5.52
CA THR A 312 8.86 2.41 4.13
C THR A 312 9.40 3.81 3.85
N ARG A 313 8.69 4.86 4.28
CA ARG A 313 9.15 6.26 4.12
C ARG A 313 10.42 6.55 4.91
N SER A 314 10.49 6.09 6.17
CA SER A 314 11.66 6.28 7.01
C SER A 314 12.90 5.60 6.42
N LEU A 315 12.78 4.33 6.02
CA LEU A 315 13.89 3.58 5.41
C LEU A 315 14.31 4.15 4.07
N ALA A 316 13.38 4.69 3.26
CA ALA A 316 13.73 5.35 2.01
C ALA A 316 14.66 6.55 2.24
N LEU A 317 14.36 7.39 3.25
CA LEU A 317 15.19 8.55 3.59
C LEU A 317 16.53 8.16 4.22
N GLU A 318 16.55 7.11 5.03
CA GLU A 318 17.75 6.65 5.70
C GLU A 318 18.74 5.99 4.73
N LEU A 319 18.23 5.04 3.93
CA LEU A 319 19.05 4.13 3.12
C LEU A 319 19.44 4.71 1.75
N ILE A 320 18.82 5.81 1.30
CA ILE A 320 19.19 6.42 0.03
C ILE A 320 20.64 6.95 0.01
N ARG A 321 21.19 7.35 1.17
CA ARG A 321 22.61 7.74 1.30
C ARG A 321 23.56 6.57 1.03
N LYS A 322 23.08 5.34 1.20
CA LYS A 322 23.77 4.09 0.85
C LYS A 322 23.51 3.68 -0.61
N GLY A 323 22.65 4.40 -1.31
CA GLY A 323 22.17 4.14 -2.67
C GLY A 323 21.14 3.01 -2.76
N ILE A 324 20.46 2.69 -1.67
CA ILE A 324 19.38 1.70 -1.63
C ILE A 324 18.05 2.44 -1.79
N ARG A 325 17.19 1.96 -2.70
CA ARG A 325 15.84 2.52 -2.89
C ARG A 325 14.83 1.71 -2.09
N VAL A 326 13.88 2.37 -1.42
CA VAL A 326 12.80 1.69 -0.67
C VAL A 326 11.46 2.23 -1.13
N ASN A 327 10.55 1.35 -1.56
CA ASN A 327 9.22 1.74 -2.05
C ASN A 327 8.13 0.80 -1.52
N GLY A 328 6.90 1.28 -1.49
CA GLY A 328 5.71 0.51 -1.11
C GLY A 328 4.72 0.39 -2.26
N ILE A 329 4.07 -0.77 -2.41
CA ILE A 329 2.97 -0.99 -3.34
C ILE A 329 1.69 -1.25 -2.53
N LYS A 330 0.59 -0.59 -2.88
CA LYS A 330 -0.71 -0.71 -2.20
C LYS A 330 -1.71 -1.51 -3.01
#